data_AF-A0A6G3S3H5-F1
#
_entry.id   AF-A0A6G3S3H5-F1
#
_cell.length_a   1.000
_cell.length_b   1.000
_cell.length_c   1.000
_cell.angle_alpha   90.00
_cell.angle_beta   90.00
_cell.angle_gamma   90.00
#
_symmetry.space_group_name_H-M   'P 1'
#
loop_
_entity.id
_entity.type
_entity.pdbx_description
1 polymer ?
#
loop_
_entity_poly.entity_id
_entity_poly.type
_entity_poly.pdbx_seq_one_letter_code
_entity_poly.pdbx_strand_id
1 'polypeptide(L)' 'VERGLAVAVDYAHARGTRPPFGTLTGFRAGRETAPVPDGTCDLTAHVALDACAVTDGARIVPQRTALR' A
#
# COMPACT_ATOMS: atom_id res chain seq x y z
N VAL A 1 26.98 -9.45 10.05
CA VAL A 1 25.72 -10.23 10.20
C VAL A 1 24.96 -10.10 8.89
N GLU A 2 24.68 -11.20 8.19
CA GLU A 2 23.94 -11.20 6.90
C GLU A 2 22.52 -11.77 7.06
N ARG A 3 21.82 -11.34 8.10
CA ARG A 3 20.42 -11.75 8.35
C ARG A 3 19.62 -10.58 8.88
N GLY A 4 18.39 -10.44 8.40
CA GLY A 4 17.46 -9.39 8.78
C GLY A 4 16.04 -9.70 8.29
N LEU A 5 15.07 -8.90 8.75
CA LEU A 5 13.68 -8.99 8.34
C LEU A 5 13.23 -7.61 7.85
N ALA A 6 12.65 -7.56 6.65
CA ALA A 6 11.96 -6.38 6.15
C ALA A 6 10.48 -6.45 6.53
N VAL A 7 9.94 -5.35 7.03
CA VAL A 7 8.52 -5.19 7.36
C VAL A 7 8.00 -3.96 6.65
N ALA A 8 6.88 -4.11 5.94
CA ALA A 8 6.14 -3.02 5.32
C ALA A 8 4.68 -3.08 5.78
N VAL A 9 4.08 -1.91 6.01
CA VAL A 9 2.69 -1.76 6.42
C VAL A 9 2.11 -0.60 5.63
N ASP A 10 1.03 -0.87 4.90
CA ASP A 10 0.38 0.14 4.08
C ASP A 10 -1.08 -0.25 3.80
N TYR A 11 -1.87 0.69 3.28
CA TYR A 11 -3.18 0.41 2.71
C TYR A 11 -3.00 -0.33 1.38
N ALA A 12 -3.50 -1.57 1.32
CA ALA A 12 -3.13 -2.51 0.26
C ALA A 12 -4.28 -3.40 -0.19
N HIS A 13 -4.11 -3.98 -1.38
CA HIS A 13 -4.97 -5.03 -1.93
C HIS A 13 -4.14 -6.23 -2.38
N ALA A 14 -4.78 -7.39 -2.40
CA ALA A 14 -4.30 -8.55 -3.15
C ALA A 14 -4.97 -8.56 -4.54
N ARG A 15 -4.40 -9.31 -5.50
CA ARG A 15 -4.94 -9.41 -6.87
C ARG A 15 -6.46 -9.55 -6.97
N GLY A 16 -7.08 -10.39 -6.15
CA GLY A 16 -8.53 -10.64 -6.17
C GLY A 16 -9.40 -9.55 -5.54
N THR A 17 -8.80 -8.57 -4.83
CA THR A 17 -9.54 -7.52 -4.09
C THR A 17 -9.23 -6.12 -4.60
N ARG A 18 -8.54 -5.99 -5.75
CA ARG A 18 -8.24 -4.68 -6.35
C ARG A 18 -9.52 -3.99 -6.83
N PRO A 19 -9.74 -2.71 -6.49
CA PRO A 19 -10.86 -1.94 -7.01
C PRO A 19 -10.79 -1.80 -8.54
N PRO A 20 -11.93 -1.81 -9.25
CA PRO A 20 -11.95 -1.78 -10.72
C PRO A 20 -11.41 -0.47 -11.32
N PHE A 21 -11.49 0.64 -10.57
CA PHE A 21 -11.05 1.96 -11.03
C PHE A 21 -9.70 2.38 -10.44
N GLY A 22 -8.98 1.46 -9.78
CA GLY A 22 -7.75 1.76 -9.08
C GLY A 22 -7.96 2.59 -7.82
N THR A 23 -6.87 3.12 -7.28
CA THR A 23 -6.81 3.76 -5.95
C THR A 23 -5.95 5.02 -5.94
N LEU A 24 -5.66 5.60 -7.10
CA LEU A 24 -4.89 6.85 -7.18
C LEU A 24 -5.71 7.99 -6.56
N THR A 25 -5.17 8.62 -5.53
CA THR A 25 -5.86 9.65 -4.75
C THR A 25 -4.90 10.79 -4.44
N GLY A 26 -5.40 12.03 -4.54
CA GLY A 26 -4.68 13.22 -4.09
C GLY A 26 -5.08 13.60 -2.67
N PHE A 27 -4.14 14.13 -1.89
CA PHE A 27 -4.41 14.71 -0.58
C PHE A 27 -3.85 16.14 -0.46
N ARG A 28 -4.70 17.08 -0.03
CA ARG A 28 -4.30 18.46 0.24
C ARG A 28 -4.88 18.91 1.57
N ALA A 29 -4.02 19.40 2.47
CA ALA A 29 -4.42 19.85 3.81
C ALA A 29 -5.31 18.84 4.56
N GLY A 30 -4.92 17.55 4.50
CA GLY A 30 -5.60 16.46 5.20
C GLY A 30 -6.93 16.02 4.59
N ARG A 31 -7.26 16.43 3.35
CA ARG A 31 -8.49 16.03 2.66
C ARG A 31 -8.20 15.41 1.30
N GLU A 32 -9.03 14.46 0.90
CA GLU A 32 -9.00 13.88 -0.45
C GLU A 32 -9.35 14.93 -1.51
N THR A 33 -8.70 14.80 -2.66
CA THR A 33 -8.84 15.67 -3.84
C THR A 33 -8.60 14.84 -5.10
N ALA A 34 -8.95 15.39 -6.27
CA ALA A 34 -8.53 14.83 -7.54
C ALA A 34 -6.98 14.70 -7.57
N PRO A 35 -6.44 13.55 -8.02
CA PRO A 35 -5.00 13.33 -8.11
C PRO A 35 -4.42 14.06 -9.33
N VAL A 36 -3.87 15.25 -9.12
CA VAL A 36 -3.20 16.03 -10.17
C VAL A 36 -1.68 16.06 -9.89
N PRO A 37 -0.82 15.59 -10.81
CA PRO A 37 0.64 15.57 -10.63
C PRO A 37 1.27 16.94 -10.92
N ASP A 38 0.79 17.98 -10.26
CA ASP A 38 1.27 19.37 -10.40
C ASP A 38 2.04 19.86 -9.15
N GLY A 39 2.29 18.96 -8.19
CA GLY A 39 2.99 19.26 -6.93
C GLY A 39 2.15 20.01 -5.89
N THR A 40 0.86 20.26 -6.16
CA THR A 40 -0.03 20.99 -5.24
C THR A 40 -0.76 20.08 -4.25
N CYS A 41 -0.60 18.76 -4.37
CA CYS A 41 -1.14 17.75 -3.46
C CYS A 41 -0.20 16.54 -3.40
N ASP A 42 -0.27 15.81 -2.30
CA ASP A 42 0.39 14.51 -2.18
C ASP A 42 -0.40 13.49 -3.00
N LEU A 43 0.29 12.62 -3.73
CA LEU A 43 -0.32 11.55 -4.50
C LEU A 43 0.00 10.20 -3.88
N THR A 44 -1.02 9.35 -3.74
CA THR A 44 -0.86 7.98 -3.26
C THR A 44 -1.73 7.00 -4.05
N ALA A 45 -1.38 5.72 -3.96
CA ALA A 45 -2.20 4.60 -4.41
C ALA A 45 -2.03 3.43 -3.44
N HIS A 46 -3.06 2.58 -3.32
CA HIS A 46 -2.97 1.39 -2.50
C HIS A 46 -1.97 0.38 -3.08
N VAL A 47 -1.18 -0.24 -2.21
CA VAL A 47 -0.12 -1.16 -2.61
C VAL A 47 -0.72 -2.48 -3.10
N ALA A 48 -0.26 -2.96 -4.25
CA ALA A 48 -0.47 -4.34 -4.68
C ALA A 48 0.50 -5.26 -3.93
N LEU A 49 0.23 -5.51 -2.64
CA LEU A 49 1.19 -6.14 -1.72
C LEU A 49 1.58 -7.57 -2.16
N ASP A 50 0.69 -8.26 -2.87
CA ASP A 50 0.98 -9.56 -3.49
C ASP A 50 2.14 -9.51 -4.50
N ALA A 51 2.35 -8.37 -5.18
CA ALA A 51 3.47 -8.20 -6.09
C ALA A 51 4.81 -7.94 -5.37
N CYS A 52 4.78 -7.57 -4.08
CA CYS A 52 5.99 -7.39 -3.26
C CYS A 52 6.40 -8.67 -2.53
N ALA A 53 5.46 -9.58 -2.27
CA ALA A 53 5.68 -10.84 -1.55
C ALA A 53 6.15 -11.98 -2.48
N VAL A 54 7.20 -11.73 -3.27
CA VAL A 54 7.71 -12.68 -4.28
C VAL A 54 8.69 -13.72 -3.72
N THR A 55 9.14 -13.56 -2.48
CA THR A 55 10.13 -14.45 -1.85
C THR A 55 9.48 -15.56 -1.04
N ASP A 56 10.13 -16.71 -1.01
CA ASP A 56 9.73 -17.82 -0.17
C ASP A 56 9.74 -17.41 1.32
N GLY A 57 8.61 -17.64 1.99
CA GLY A 57 8.41 -17.28 3.39
C GLY A 57 7.89 -15.86 3.64
N ALA A 58 7.64 -15.05 2.60
CA ALA A 58 6.94 -13.78 2.75
C ALA A 58 5.53 -14.01 3.35
N ARG A 59 5.16 -13.19 4.33
CA ARG A 59 3.86 -13.28 5.01
C ARG A 59 3.08 -11.99 4.80
N ILE A 60 1.85 -12.12 4.31
CA ILE A 60 0.88 -11.04 4.24
C ILE A 60 -0.20 -11.31 5.26
N VAL A 61 -0.39 -10.38 6.20
CA VAL A 61 -1.46 -10.45 7.20
C VAL A 61 -2.13 -9.09 7.32
N PRO A 62 -3.43 -9.02 7.68
CA PRO A 62 -4.05 -7.76 8.06
C PRO A 62 -3.34 -7.13 9.26
N GLN A 63 -3.18 -5.81 9.28
CA GLN A 63 -2.52 -5.08 10.38
C GLN A 63 -3.13 -5.42 11.76
N ARG A 64 -4.45 -5.52 11.85
CA ARG A 64 -5.17 -5.92 13.09
C ARG A 64 -4.80 -7.31 13.61
N THR A 65 -4.30 -8.20 12.76
CA THR A 65 -3.86 -9.54 13.15
C THR A 65 -2.41 -9.50 13.60
N ALA A 66 -1.56 -8.67 12.99
CA ALA A 66 -0.16 -8.51 13.36
C ALA A 66 0.05 -7.79 14.70
N LEU A 67 -0.89 -6.93 15.11
CA LEU A 67 -0.81 -6.10 16.32
C LEU A 67 -1.55 -6.69 17.53
N ARG A 68 -2.03 -7.94 17.43
CA ARG A 68 -2.57 -8.68 18.57
C ARG A 68 -1.47 -9.49 19.22
#